data_AF-A0A395IDP2-F1
#
_entry.id   AF-A0A395IDP2-F1
#
_cell.length_a   1.000
_cell.length_b   1.000
_cell.length_c   1.000
_cell.angle_alpha   90.00
_cell.angle_beta   90.00
_cell.angle_gamma   90.00
#
_symmetry.space_group_name_H-M   'P 1'
#
loop_
_entity.id
_entity.type
_entity.pdbx_description
1 polymer ?
#
loop_
_entity_poly.entity_id
_entity_poly.type
_entity_poly.pdbx_seq_one_letter_code
_entity_poly.pdbx_strand_id
1 'polypeptide(L)'
;MGVKTDADVITWRGMMTKIIASLFDSRDGFQMNATCFEDINFETLCLMPTPWPETSRDYIENRVDEAVNNHAQYCSVVKTKIGGNCLVIGGEVDGIYKGSKSEDGKSTEWVELKTSVTPRHRGDEQNFEKKLLKFWLQSFLLGVPHIIVGKRSPDGILEKYRKD
;
A
#
# COMPACT_ATOMS: atom_id res chain seq x y z
N MET A 1 -4.63 1.11 -26.19
CA MET A 1 -3.19 0.79 -26.29
C MET A 1 -2.49 1.53 -25.17
N GLY A 2 -1.90 0.81 -24.21
CA GLY A 2 -1.22 1.41 -23.05
C GLY A 2 0.08 2.11 -23.45
N VAL A 3 0.36 3.24 -22.80
CA VAL A 3 1.59 4.02 -22.99
C VAL A 3 2.65 3.49 -22.03
N LYS A 4 3.83 3.12 -22.54
CA LYS A 4 4.97 2.71 -21.70
C LYS A 4 5.29 3.80 -20.68
N THR A 5 5.47 3.41 -19.43
CA THR A 5 5.88 4.34 -18.37
C THR A 5 7.37 4.16 -18.10
N ASP A 6 8.09 5.28 -18.05
CA ASP A 6 9.50 5.32 -17.68
C ASP A 6 9.67 4.98 -16.19
N ALA A 7 10.13 3.78 -15.86
CA ALA A 7 10.33 3.29 -14.50
C ALA A 7 11.46 2.26 -14.43
N ASP A 8 12.36 2.41 -13.45
CA ASP A 8 13.46 1.48 -13.21
C ASP A 8 13.02 0.27 -12.38
N VAL A 9 12.05 0.49 -11.47
CA VAL A 9 11.51 -0.55 -10.59
C VAL A 9 10.00 -0.43 -10.50
N ILE A 10 9.30 -1.56 -10.67
CA ILE A 10 7.88 -1.69 -10.36
C ILE A 10 7.71 -2.70 -9.24
N THR A 11 7.01 -2.30 -8.17
CA THR A 11 6.80 -3.18 -7.02
C THR A 11 5.55 -2.80 -6.23
N TRP A 12 5.20 -3.65 -5.26
CA TRP A 12 4.15 -3.38 -4.30
C TRP A 12 4.70 -2.58 -3.11
N ARG A 13 3.90 -1.64 -2.58
CA ARG A 13 4.21 -0.84 -1.38
C ARG A 13 4.68 -1.72 -0.23
N GLY A 14 4.05 -2.88 -0.03
CA GLY A 14 4.42 -3.82 1.03
C GLY A 14 5.88 -4.29 0.94
N MET A 15 6.38 -4.57 -0.27
CA MET A 15 7.77 -4.99 -0.47
C MET A 15 8.75 -3.85 -0.19
N MET A 16 8.46 -2.66 -0.71
CA MET A 16 9.30 -1.49 -0.45
C MET A 16 9.33 -1.12 1.04
N THR A 17 8.18 -1.23 1.73
CA THR A 17 8.09 -1.02 3.18
C THR A 17 9.00 -2.00 3.93
N LYS A 18 9.02 -3.28 3.54
CA LYS A 18 9.89 -4.31 4.17
C LYS A 18 11.37 -4.01 3.95
N ILE A 19 11.76 -3.63 2.72
CA ILE A 19 13.14 -3.25 2.40
C ILE A 19 13.60 -2.10 3.32
N ILE A 20 12.82 -1.03 3.42
CA ILE A 20 13.21 0.15 4.22
C ILE A 20 13.12 -0.15 5.72
N ALA A 21 12.10 -0.89 6.18
CA ALA A 21 11.93 -1.22 7.59
C ALA A 21 13.04 -2.12 8.13
N SER A 22 13.71 -2.91 7.27
CA SER A 22 14.84 -3.75 7.67
C SER A 22 16.01 -2.97 8.30
N LEU A 23 16.11 -1.66 8.03
CA LEU A 23 17.12 -0.77 8.62
C LEU A 23 16.94 -0.58 10.13
N PHE A 24 15.75 -0.82 10.68
CA PHE A 24 15.45 -0.59 12.10
C PHE A 24 14.59 -1.68 12.75
N ASP A 25 14.08 -2.65 11.99
CA ASP A 25 13.40 -3.83 12.52
C ASP A 25 14.00 -5.12 11.95
N SER A 26 14.90 -5.72 12.70
CA SER A 26 15.58 -6.97 12.36
C SER A 26 14.76 -8.24 12.64
N ARG A 27 13.54 -8.09 13.19
CA ARG A 27 12.70 -9.23 13.60
C ARG A 27 11.82 -9.78 12.48
N ASP A 28 11.61 -9.00 11.42
CA ASP A 28 10.70 -9.34 10.32
C ASP A 28 11.51 -9.62 9.05
N GLY A 29 11.79 -10.89 8.81
CA GLY A 29 12.46 -11.33 7.58
C GLY A 29 11.55 -11.21 6.36
N PHE A 30 12.13 -11.08 5.18
CA PHE A 30 11.37 -11.09 3.94
C PHE A 30 12.10 -11.81 2.82
N GLN A 31 11.32 -12.36 1.89
CA GLN A 31 11.78 -12.91 0.63
C GLN A 31 11.04 -12.19 -0.49
N MET A 32 11.74 -11.93 -1.59
CA MET A 32 11.21 -11.23 -2.75
C MET A 32 11.80 -11.83 -4.02
N ASN A 33 10.95 -12.09 -5.00
CA ASN A 33 11.37 -12.46 -6.34
C ASN A 33 11.54 -11.18 -7.17
N ALA A 34 12.58 -11.16 -8.01
CA ALA A 34 12.83 -10.07 -8.94
C ALA A 34 12.99 -10.64 -10.34
N THR A 35 12.30 -10.04 -11.31
CA THR A 35 12.41 -10.39 -12.72
C THR A 35 12.80 -9.13 -13.47
N CYS A 36 13.89 -9.20 -14.24
CA CYS A 36 14.21 -8.17 -15.21
C CYS A 36 13.31 -8.40 -16.44
N PHE A 37 12.49 -7.42 -16.78
CA PHE A 37 11.63 -7.48 -17.94
C PHE A 37 12.02 -6.33 -18.88
N GLU A 38 12.39 -6.66 -20.11
CA GLU A 38 12.99 -5.72 -21.06
C GLU A 38 12.02 -4.61 -21.52
N ASP A 39 10.72 -4.71 -21.18
CA ASP A 39 9.71 -3.74 -21.58
C ASP A 39 8.52 -3.68 -20.59
N ILE A 40 8.65 -2.90 -19.53
CA ILE A 40 7.62 -2.87 -18.48
C ILE A 40 6.34 -2.16 -18.97
N ASN A 41 5.27 -2.93 -19.21
CA ASN A 41 3.90 -2.42 -19.40
C ASN A 41 3.05 -2.74 -18.17
N PHE A 42 2.73 -1.70 -17.39
CA PHE A 42 2.09 -1.80 -16.07
C PHE A 42 0.60 -2.17 -16.13
N GLU A 43 -0.11 -1.89 -17.22
CA GLU A 43 -1.55 -2.21 -17.36
C GLU A 43 -1.81 -3.73 -17.47
N THR A 44 -0.85 -4.50 -17.99
CA THR A 44 -1.01 -5.95 -18.22
C THR A 44 -1.05 -6.79 -16.94
N LEU A 45 -0.55 -6.27 -15.82
CA LEU A 45 -0.52 -6.98 -14.53
C LEU A 45 -1.69 -6.63 -13.60
N CYS A 46 -2.41 -5.53 -13.87
CA CYS A 46 -3.35 -4.94 -12.92
C CYS A 46 -4.76 -4.66 -13.50
N LEU A 47 -4.98 -4.81 -14.81
CA LEU A 47 -6.27 -4.54 -15.45
C LEU A 47 -6.70 -5.71 -16.35
N MET A 48 -7.96 -6.14 -16.22
CA MET A 48 -8.58 -7.01 -17.22
C MET A 48 -8.81 -6.20 -18.51
N PRO A 49 -8.56 -6.79 -19.70
CA PRO A 49 -8.54 -6.05 -20.95
C PRO A 49 -9.91 -5.58 -21.45
N THR A 50 -11.03 -6.15 -21.00
CA THR A 50 -12.40 -5.77 -21.44
C THR A 50 -13.48 -5.95 -20.36
N PRO A 51 -14.62 -5.23 -20.46
CA PRO A 51 -15.80 -5.46 -19.62
C PRO A 51 -16.37 -6.89 -19.76
N TRP A 52 -17.14 -7.30 -18.75
CA TRP A 52 -17.65 -8.66 -18.52
C TRP A 52 -18.24 -9.46 -19.72
N PRO A 53 -18.85 -8.87 -20.78
CA PRO A 53 -19.41 -9.67 -21.87
C PRO A 53 -18.38 -10.23 -22.86
N GLU A 54 -17.14 -9.74 -22.86
CA GLU A 54 -16.17 -9.96 -23.95
C GLU A 54 -14.95 -10.80 -23.53
N THR A 55 -14.94 -11.33 -22.32
CA THR A 55 -13.87 -12.20 -21.82
C THR A 55 -14.20 -13.66 -22.09
N SER A 56 -13.30 -14.41 -22.75
CA SER A 56 -13.52 -15.83 -23.09
C SER A 56 -13.49 -16.74 -21.85
N ARG A 57 -14.26 -17.84 -21.89
CA ARG A 57 -14.36 -18.82 -20.78
C ARG A 57 -13.02 -19.49 -20.46
N ASP A 58 -12.15 -19.70 -21.45
CA ASP A 58 -10.83 -20.31 -21.23
C ASP A 58 -9.88 -19.45 -20.37
N TYR A 59 -10.06 -18.12 -20.36
CA TYR A 59 -9.35 -17.18 -19.47
C TYR A 59 -9.94 -17.16 -18.05
N ILE A 60 -11.20 -17.55 -17.88
CA ILE A 60 -11.89 -17.64 -16.59
C ILE A 60 -11.53 -18.97 -15.90
N GLU A 61 -11.43 -20.05 -16.66
CA GLU A 61 -11.30 -21.42 -16.14
C GLU A 61 -9.86 -21.80 -15.72
N ASN A 62 -8.84 -21.01 -16.10
CA ASN A 62 -7.45 -21.15 -15.64
C ASN A 62 -7.07 -20.26 -14.43
N ARG A 63 -8.05 -19.61 -13.79
CA ARG A 63 -7.83 -18.83 -12.55
C ARG A 63 -7.75 -19.70 -11.29
N VAL A 64 -7.93 -21.01 -11.41
CA VAL A 64 -8.19 -21.92 -10.29
C VAL A 64 -6.91 -22.37 -9.56
N ASP A 65 -5.71 -21.99 -10.03
CA ASP A 65 -4.49 -21.98 -9.20
C ASP A 65 -4.30 -20.66 -8.42
N GLU A 66 -5.20 -19.68 -8.58
CA GLU A 66 -5.24 -18.48 -7.74
C GLU A 66 -6.15 -18.68 -6.53
N ALA A 67 -5.63 -18.39 -5.34
CA ALA A 67 -6.42 -18.32 -4.11
C ALA A 67 -6.17 -17.02 -3.33
N VAL A 68 -7.21 -16.18 -3.31
CA VAL A 68 -7.95 -15.57 -2.17
C VAL A 68 -8.36 -14.12 -2.49
N ASN A 69 -9.66 -13.85 -2.30
CA ASN A 69 -10.37 -12.58 -2.49
C ASN A 69 -10.67 -11.93 -1.12
N ASN A 70 -10.47 -10.60 -1.00
CA ASN A 70 -10.84 -9.81 0.18
C ASN A 70 -11.59 -8.48 -0.13
N HIS A 71 -12.59 -8.54 -1.03
CA HIS A 71 -13.74 -7.62 -1.15
C HIS A 71 -13.45 -6.10 -1.19
N ALA A 72 -13.17 -5.59 -2.40
CA ALA A 72 -13.08 -4.18 -2.79
C ALA A 72 -12.01 -3.34 -2.06
N GLN A 73 -10.77 -3.50 -2.52
CA GLN A 73 -9.63 -2.67 -2.13
C GLN A 73 -9.43 -1.57 -3.16
N TYR A 74 -9.36 -0.30 -2.74
CA TYR A 74 -8.92 0.77 -3.62
C TYR A 74 -7.39 0.79 -3.61
N CYS A 75 -6.78 0.60 -4.78
CA CYS A 75 -5.34 0.64 -4.94
C CYS A 75 -4.93 1.98 -5.57
N SER A 76 -4.00 2.67 -4.93
CA SER A 76 -3.31 3.81 -5.53
C SER A 76 -2.04 3.32 -6.21
N VAL A 77 -1.78 3.83 -7.40
CA VAL A 77 -0.53 3.63 -8.13
C VAL A 77 0.17 4.98 -8.19
N VAL A 78 1.34 5.04 -7.59
CA VAL A 78 2.15 6.26 -7.58
C VAL A 78 3.44 6.04 -8.33
N LYS A 79 3.85 7.06 -9.08
CA LYS A 79 5.18 7.16 -9.65
C LYS A 79 5.99 8.13 -8.78
N THR A 80 7.09 7.64 -8.23
CA THR A 80 7.97 8.41 -7.34
C THR A 80 9.42 8.25 -7.75
N LYS A 81 10.32 9.01 -7.12
CA LYS A 81 11.76 8.92 -7.32
C LYS A 81 12.46 8.79 -5.98
N ILE A 82 13.40 7.86 -5.89
CA ILE A 82 14.32 7.73 -4.77
C ILE A 82 15.73 7.83 -5.33
N GLY A 83 16.41 8.94 -5.04
CA GLY A 83 17.67 9.28 -5.70
C GLY A 83 17.49 9.43 -7.22
N GLY A 84 18.34 8.77 -7.99
CA GLY A 84 18.25 8.74 -9.46
C GLY A 84 17.20 7.78 -10.02
N ASN A 85 16.69 6.85 -9.20
CA ASN A 85 15.84 5.77 -9.68
C ASN A 85 14.36 6.19 -9.65
N CYS A 86 13.63 5.87 -10.70
CA CYS A 86 12.20 6.02 -10.81
C CYS A 86 11.47 4.73 -10.42
N LEU A 87 10.51 4.85 -9.51
CA LEU A 87 9.76 3.73 -8.97
C LEU A 87 8.28 3.90 -9.27
N VAL A 88 7.63 2.82 -9.69
CA VAL A 88 6.17 2.71 -9.70
C VAL A 88 5.77 1.78 -8.56
N ILE A 89 4.95 2.30 -7.66
CA ILE A 89 4.53 1.61 -6.45
C ILE A 89 3.01 1.49 -6.47
N GLY A 90 2.51 0.26 -6.49
CA GLY A 90 1.10 -0.03 -6.27
C GLY A 90 0.84 -0.35 -4.80
N GLY A 91 -0.29 0.08 -4.25
CA GLY A 91 -0.73 -0.38 -2.95
C GLY A 91 -2.13 0.06 -2.55
N GLU A 92 -2.71 -0.70 -1.63
CA GLU A 92 -4.01 -0.41 -1.01
C GLU A 92 -3.97 0.89 -0.20
N VAL A 93 -5.08 1.63 -0.25
CA VAL A 93 -5.39 2.80 0.59
C VAL A 93 -6.71 2.57 1.32
N ASP A 94 -6.79 2.99 2.59
CA ASP A 94 -7.95 2.67 3.45
C ASP A 94 -9.18 3.54 3.16
N GLY A 95 -8.98 4.78 2.68
CA GLY A 95 -10.10 5.64 2.30
C GLY A 95 -9.72 7.10 2.04
N ILE A 96 -10.75 7.93 1.86
CA ILE A 96 -10.64 9.37 1.62
C ILE A 96 -11.02 10.11 2.90
N TYR A 97 -10.20 11.07 3.34
CA TYR A 97 -10.37 11.79 4.59
C TYR A 97 -11.46 12.88 4.52
N LYS A 98 -11.46 13.72 3.49
CA LYS A 98 -12.48 14.74 3.23
C LYS A 98 -12.83 14.79 1.74
N GLY A 99 -14.06 15.20 1.46
CA GLY A 99 -14.75 15.17 0.16
C GLY A 99 -13.83 15.32 -1.06
N SER A 100 -14.07 14.44 -2.03
CA SER A 100 -13.26 14.17 -3.21
C SER A 100 -12.76 15.41 -3.96
N LYS A 101 -11.45 15.38 -4.24
CA LYS A 101 -10.68 16.23 -5.15
C LYS A 101 -10.53 17.68 -4.66
N SER A 102 -9.28 18.10 -4.47
CA SER A 102 -8.93 19.51 -4.53
C SER A 102 -9.45 20.13 -5.85
N GLU A 103 -9.76 21.44 -5.87
CA GLU A 103 -10.36 22.12 -7.04
C GLU A 103 -9.57 21.94 -8.35
N ASP A 104 -8.29 21.57 -8.25
CA ASP A 104 -7.37 21.27 -9.35
C ASP A 104 -7.42 19.81 -9.86
N GLY A 105 -8.22 18.93 -9.24
CA GLY A 105 -8.43 17.53 -9.61
C GLY A 105 -7.22 16.61 -9.41
N LYS A 106 -6.13 17.10 -8.79
CA LYS A 106 -4.83 16.42 -8.77
C LYS A 106 -4.47 15.73 -7.46
N SER A 107 -5.05 16.14 -6.33
CA SER A 107 -4.78 15.53 -5.03
C SER A 107 -6.04 14.94 -4.41
N THR A 108 -5.95 13.67 -4.03
CA THR A 108 -6.96 13.02 -3.18
C THR A 108 -6.40 12.99 -1.77
N GLU A 109 -7.16 13.49 -0.80
CA GLU A 109 -6.78 13.44 0.62
C GLU A 109 -6.96 12.02 1.15
N TRP A 110 -6.04 11.12 0.81
CA TRP A 110 -6.05 9.75 1.31
C TRP A 110 -5.83 9.72 2.83
N VAL A 111 -6.39 8.69 3.47
CA VAL A 111 -6.12 8.38 4.87
C VAL A 111 -5.68 6.92 5.02
N GLU A 112 -4.70 6.71 5.89
CA GLU A 112 -4.31 5.39 6.40
C GLU A 112 -4.86 5.24 7.82
N LEU A 113 -5.61 4.18 8.06
CA LEU A 113 -6.18 3.82 9.35
C LEU A 113 -5.36 2.72 10.00
N LYS A 114 -4.88 2.97 11.21
CA LYS A 114 -4.13 1.99 12.01
C LYS A 114 -4.78 1.80 13.35
N THR A 115 -4.61 0.61 13.91
CA THR A 115 -5.01 0.33 15.30
C THR A 115 -3.81 -0.17 16.10
N SER A 116 -3.73 0.22 17.36
CA SER A 116 -2.73 -0.30 18.30
C SER A 116 -3.32 -0.42 19.69
N VAL A 117 -2.84 -1.40 20.47
CA VAL A 117 -3.15 -1.47 21.90
C VAL A 117 -2.62 -0.20 22.58
N THR A 118 -3.40 0.36 23.51
CA THR A 118 -2.99 1.50 24.33
C THR A 118 -1.73 1.12 25.14
N PRO A 119 -0.60 1.83 24.97
CA PRO A 119 0.60 1.58 25.77
C PRO A 119 0.32 1.80 27.26
N ARG A 120 0.74 0.86 28.11
CA ARG A 120 0.56 0.95 29.57
C ARG A 120 1.88 1.18 30.30
N HIS A 121 2.99 0.73 29.72
CA HIS A 121 4.32 0.84 30.32
C HIS A 121 5.33 1.38 29.30
N ARG A 122 6.48 1.86 29.79
CA ARG A 122 7.56 2.43 28.97
C ARG A 122 8.01 1.52 27.81
N GLY A 123 8.01 0.20 28.02
CA GLY A 123 8.33 -0.75 26.94
C GLY A 123 7.30 -0.78 25.81
N ASP A 124 6.02 -0.61 26.14
CA ASP A 124 4.93 -0.53 25.16
C ASP A 124 5.02 0.76 24.35
N GLU A 125 5.45 1.86 24.98
CA GLU A 125 5.67 3.15 24.31
C GLU A 125 6.77 3.06 23.25
N GLN A 126 7.92 2.46 23.58
CA GLN A 126 9.01 2.24 22.61
C GLN A 126 8.57 1.34 21.45
N ASN A 127 7.77 0.32 21.72
CA ASN A 127 7.20 -0.53 20.67
C ASN A 127 6.20 0.24 19.80
N PHE A 128 5.42 1.15 20.40
CA PHE A 128 4.51 2.01 19.67
C PHE A 128 5.26 3.03 18.79
N GLU A 129 6.34 3.63 19.27
CA GLU A 129 7.20 4.52 18.46
C GLU A 129 7.78 3.81 17.23
N LYS A 130 8.25 2.57 17.38
CA LYS A 130 8.70 1.75 16.24
C LYS A 130 7.58 1.46 15.25
N LYS A 131 6.34 1.27 15.74
CA LYS A 131 5.16 1.11 14.87
C LYS A 131 4.83 2.40 14.12
N LEU A 132 4.95 3.56 14.76
CA LEU A 132 4.73 4.86 14.11
C LEU A 132 5.67 5.04 12.91
N LEU A 133 6.94 4.65 13.02
CA LEU A 133 7.87 4.69 11.89
C LEU A 133 7.43 3.78 10.73
N LYS A 134 6.92 2.59 11.03
CA LYS A 134 6.36 1.70 9.99
C LYS A 134 5.09 2.28 9.36
N PHE A 135 4.21 2.89 10.15
CA PHE A 135 3.00 3.54 9.64
C PHE A 135 3.37 4.71 8.73
N TRP A 136 4.31 5.54 9.16
CA TRP A 136 4.85 6.64 8.36
C TRP A 136 5.42 6.14 7.03
N LEU A 137 6.25 5.08 7.02
CA LEU A 137 6.79 4.52 5.78
C LEU A 137 5.70 4.03 4.82
N GLN A 138 4.69 3.34 5.35
CA GLN A 138 3.58 2.82 4.53
C GLN A 138 2.83 3.95 3.84
N SER A 139 2.53 5.03 4.57
CA SER A 139 1.82 6.19 4.04
C SER A 139 2.70 7.05 3.13
N PHE A 140 3.97 7.27 3.49
CA PHE A 140 4.92 8.06 2.72
C PHE A 140 5.13 7.49 1.31
N LEU A 141 5.28 6.16 1.19
CA LEU A 141 5.53 5.49 -0.09
C LEU A 141 4.37 5.61 -1.09
N LEU A 142 3.14 5.82 -0.63
CA LEU A 142 1.96 6.04 -1.47
C LEU A 142 1.48 7.49 -1.49
N GLY A 143 2.21 8.41 -0.83
CA GLY A 143 1.81 9.81 -0.71
C GLY A 143 0.48 10.00 0.03
N VAL A 144 0.19 9.14 1.01
CA VAL A 144 -1.00 9.25 1.87
C VAL A 144 -0.74 10.30 2.95
N PRO A 145 -1.43 11.46 2.95
CA PRO A 145 -1.10 12.60 3.80
C PRO A 145 -1.61 12.51 5.24
N HIS A 146 -2.49 11.55 5.54
CA HIS A 146 -3.12 11.45 6.86
C HIS A 146 -3.01 10.05 7.43
N ILE A 147 -2.54 9.95 8.67
CA ILE A 147 -2.52 8.70 9.42
C ILE A 147 -3.39 8.88 10.66
N ILE A 148 -4.37 8.00 10.84
CA ILE A 148 -5.20 7.97 12.04
C ILE A 148 -4.94 6.67 12.78
N VAL A 149 -4.46 6.79 14.02
CA VAL A 149 -4.17 5.65 14.88
C VAL A 149 -5.21 5.54 15.98
N GLY A 150 -6.09 4.55 15.88
CA GLY A 150 -7.00 4.15 16.94
C GLY A 150 -6.28 3.36 18.03
N LYS A 151 -6.29 3.87 19.26
CA LYS A 151 -5.79 3.18 20.44
C LYS A 151 -6.92 2.41 21.11
N ARG A 152 -6.72 1.10 21.26
CA ARG A 152 -7.71 0.17 21.78
C ARG A 152 -7.26 -0.52 23.07
N SER A 153 -8.22 -0.97 23.86
CA SER A 153 -7.99 -1.90 24.96
C SER A 153 -7.51 -3.26 24.41
N PRO A 154 -6.94 -4.13 25.27
CA PRO A 154 -6.63 -5.52 24.91
C PRO A 154 -7.85 -6.28 24.40
N ASP A 155 -9.03 -6.00 24.96
CA ASP A 155 -10.33 -6.61 24.61
C ASP A 155 -10.90 -6.11 23.27
N GLY A 156 -10.18 -5.23 22.57
CA GLY A 156 -10.56 -4.77 21.23
C GLY A 156 -11.39 -3.48 21.20
N ILE A 157 -11.71 -2.89 22.36
CA ILE A 157 -12.54 -1.69 22.43
C ILE A 157 -11.70 -0.45 22.12
N LEU A 158 -12.15 0.37 21.17
CA LEU A 158 -11.50 1.64 20.85
C LEU A 158 -11.67 2.64 22.02
N GLU A 159 -10.56 3.12 22.58
CA GLU A 159 -10.56 4.02 23.73
C GLU A 159 -10.33 5.47 23.30
N LYS A 160 -9.41 5.69 22.35
CA LYS A 160 -9.06 7.01 21.83
C LYS A 160 -8.45 6.91 20.44
N TYR A 161 -8.37 8.00 19.70
CA TYR A 161 -7.62 8.06 18.45
C TYR A 161 -6.65 9.23 18.44
N ARG A 162 -5.61 9.12 17.61
CA ARG A 162 -4.63 10.17 17.34
C ARG A 162 -4.53 10.37 15.84
N LYS A 163 -4.53 11.63 15.39
CA LYS A 163 -4.17 11.99 14.02
C LYS A 163 -2.72 12.45 14.02
N ASP A 164 -1.92 11.88 13.13
CA ASP A 164 -0.53 12.24 12.87
C ASP A 164 -0.37 12.79 11.44
#